data_AF-A0A1H0WQK3-F1
#
_entry.id   AF-A0A1H0WQK3-F1
#
_cell.length_a   1.000
_cell.length_b   1.000
_cell.length_c   1.000
_cell.angle_alpha   90.00
_cell.angle_beta   90.00
_cell.angle_gamma   90.00
#
_symmetry.space_group_name_H-M   'P 1'
#
loop_
_entity.id
_entity.type
_entity.pdbx_description
1 polymer ?
#
loop_
_entity_poly.entity_id
_entity_poly.type
_entity_poly.pdbx_seq_one_letter_code
_entity_poly.pdbx_strand_id
1 'polypeptide(L)'
;MLKDLLTIEMKFSEYHSIFPTIIFWTLIILGLSMLIPNIIKRIKEGRLTSFNIKFFAKNYDKVKFYGTLGLLLAYVFFLEITGFLATTIIFMFLITILFMGDYKRKALIVSLVNSVTTSLIVWYVFGTIFDITLP
;
A
#
# COMPACT_ATOMS: atom_id res chain seq x y z
N MET A 1 30.23 20.36 -0.86
CA MET A 1 29.15 21.01 -1.62
C MET A 1 28.11 20.04 -2.17
N LEU A 2 28.35 19.22 -3.21
CA LEU A 2 27.33 18.23 -3.63
C LEU A 2 27.16 17.07 -2.64
N LYS A 3 28.25 16.71 -1.95
CA LYS A 3 28.25 15.68 -0.90
C LYS A 3 27.39 16.08 0.29
N ASP A 4 27.48 17.32 0.76
CA ASP A 4 26.66 17.84 1.87
C ASP A 4 25.16 17.88 1.58
N LEU A 5 24.78 17.98 0.31
CA LEU A 5 23.37 17.99 -0.12
C LEU A 5 22.80 16.56 -0.20
N LEU A 6 23.66 15.54 -0.30
CA LEU A 6 23.31 14.12 -0.37
C LEU A 6 23.59 13.37 0.94
N THR A 7 24.30 13.98 1.89
CA THR A 7 24.53 13.45 3.24
C THR A 7 23.57 14.12 4.21
N ILE A 8 22.42 13.50 4.43
CA ILE A 8 21.57 13.85 5.57
C ILE A 8 22.21 13.21 6.80
N GLU A 9 22.87 14.01 7.64
CA GLU A 9 23.27 13.57 8.99
C GLU A 9 22.02 13.42 9.86
N MET A 10 21.37 12.26 9.76
CA MET A 10 20.22 11.94 10.59
C MET A 10 20.69 11.42 11.95
N LYS A 11 20.29 12.10 13.03
CA LYS A 11 20.46 11.55 14.39
C LYS A 11 19.58 10.30 14.52
N PHE A 12 20.18 9.19 14.96
CA PHE A 12 19.50 7.90 15.19
C PHE A 12 18.20 8.02 16.03
N SER A 13 18.14 9.01 16.92
CA SER A 13 16.97 9.27 17.78
C SER A 13 15.72 9.76 17.03
N GLU A 14 15.83 10.34 15.84
CA GLU A 14 14.68 10.88 15.10
C GLU A 14 14.05 9.86 14.13
N TYR A 15 14.75 8.75 13.83
CA TYR A 15 14.29 7.75 12.85
C TYR A 15 12.92 7.15 13.16
N HIS A 16 12.59 6.98 14.45
CA HIS A 16 11.30 6.40 14.84
C HIS A 16 10.11 7.28 14.43
N SER A 17 10.31 8.59 14.23
CA SER A 17 9.25 9.54 13.86
C SER A 17 9.17 9.78 12.36
N ILE A 18 10.24 9.49 11.62
CA ILE A 18 10.30 9.70 10.16
C ILE A 18 9.27 8.82 9.46
N PHE A 19 9.23 7.53 9.77
CA PHE A 19 8.30 6.60 9.12
C PHE A 19 6.82 6.98 9.36
N PRO A 20 6.34 7.20 10.61
CA PRO A 20 4.99 7.69 10.86
C PRO A 20 4.67 9.00 10.13
N THR A 21 5.62 9.93 10.07
CA THR A 21 5.42 11.23 9.42
C THR A 21 5.24 11.08 7.91
N ILE A 22 6.06 10.26 7.25
CA ILE A 22 5.95 9.99 5.80
C ILE A 22 4.60 9.32 5.49
N ILE A 23 4.20 8.33 6.28
CA ILE A 23 2.91 7.65 6.12
C ILE A 23 1.76 8.63 6.30
N PHE A 24 1.81 9.49 7.33
CA PHE A 24 0.77 10.50 7.57
C PHE A 24 0.60 11.45 6.38
N TRP A 25 1.68 12.00 5.84
CA TRP A 25 1.61 12.87 4.66
C TRP A 25 1.11 12.12 3.43
N THR A 26 1.55 10.88 3.23
CA THR A 26 1.06 10.02 2.13
C THR A 26 -0.45 9.83 2.22
N LEU A 27 -0.99 9.54 3.41
CA LEU A 27 -2.43 9.38 3.62
C LEU A 27 -3.21 10.68 3.35
N ILE A 28 -2.68 11.84 3.78
CA ILE A 28 -3.29 13.14 3.48
C ILE A 28 -3.36 13.37 1.97
N ILE A 29 -2.26 13.15 1.25
CA ILE A 29 -2.20 13.37 -0.20
C ILE A 29 -3.20 12.47 -0.93
N LEU A 30 -3.24 11.19 -0.58
CA LEU A 30 -4.20 10.24 -1.16
C LEU A 30 -5.66 10.65 -0.83
N GLY A 31 -5.94 11.00 0.42
CA GLY A 31 -7.26 11.48 0.84
C GLY A 31 -7.70 12.72 0.08
N LEU A 32 -6.82 13.71 -0.05
CA LEU A 32 -7.08 14.91 -0.84
C LEU A 32 -7.30 14.59 -2.32
N SER A 33 -6.51 13.68 -2.90
CA SER A 33 -6.68 13.26 -4.30
C SER A 33 -8.06 12.67 -4.58
N MET A 34 -8.69 12.03 -3.59
CA MET A 34 -10.05 11.50 -3.70
C MET A 34 -11.12 12.58 -3.45
N LEU A 35 -10.88 13.48 -2.50
CA LEU A 35 -11.84 14.53 -2.13
C LEU A 35 -11.93 15.64 -3.19
N ILE A 36 -10.79 16.11 -3.69
CA ILE A 36 -10.71 17.26 -4.60
C ILE A 36 -11.59 17.05 -5.86
N PRO A 37 -11.49 15.94 -6.62
CA PRO A 37 -12.33 15.71 -7.79
C PRO A 37 -13.83 15.65 -7.45
N ASN A 38 -14.19 15.09 -6.29
CA ASN A 38 -15.57 14.97 -5.85
C ASN A 38 -16.16 16.33 -5.45
N ILE A 39 -15.36 17.19 -4.82
CA ILE A 39 -15.75 18.56 -4.46
C ILE A 39 -15.89 19.41 -5.73
N ILE A 40 -14.92 19.35 -6.64
CA ILE A 40 -14.97 20.09 -7.92
C ILE A 40 -16.22 19.71 -8.72
N LYS A 41 -16.54 18.41 -8.83
CA LYS A 41 -17.77 17.94 -9.51
C LYS A 41 -19.03 18.52 -8.86
N ARG A 42 -19.10 18.53 -7.52
CA ARG A 42 -20.28 19.06 -6.78
C ARG A 42 -20.45 20.57 -6.91
N ILE A 43 -19.35 21.33 -6.92
CA ILE A 43 -19.38 22.79 -7.18
C ILE A 43 -19.97 23.05 -8.57
N LYS A 44 -19.51 22.32 -9.59
CA LYS A 44 -20.03 22.44 -10.97
C LYS A 44 -21.52 22.10 -11.08
N GLU A 45 -22.02 21.19 -10.25
CA GLU A 45 -23.43 20.78 -10.23
C GLU A 45 -24.33 21.67 -9.37
N GLY A 46 -23.80 22.69 -8.68
CA GLY A 46 -24.58 23.57 -7.81
C GLY A 46 -25.15 22.91 -6.55
N ARG A 47 -24.74 21.66 -6.24
CA ARG A 47 -25.25 20.83 -5.13
C ARG A 47 -24.34 20.85 -3.91
N LEU A 48 -23.97 22.06 -3.47
CA LEU A 48 -23.07 22.25 -2.32
C LEU A 48 -23.74 21.95 -0.96
N THR A 49 -25.07 22.05 -0.87
CA THR A 49 -25.82 21.98 0.39
C THR A 49 -26.36 20.60 0.76
N SER A 50 -26.43 19.64 -0.18
CA SER A 50 -26.90 18.28 0.13
C SER A 50 -25.72 17.36 0.53
N PHE A 51 -25.33 17.42 1.79
CA PHE A 51 -24.36 16.50 2.38
C PHE A 51 -24.99 15.12 2.66
N ASN A 52 -25.24 14.33 1.62
CA ASN A 52 -25.47 12.90 1.79
C ASN A 52 -24.11 12.20 1.82
N ILE A 53 -23.57 12.01 3.03
CA ILE A 53 -22.30 11.29 3.25
C ILE A 53 -22.57 9.79 3.04
N LYS A 54 -22.41 9.34 1.80
CA LYS A 54 -22.39 7.90 1.48
C LYS A 54 -20.95 7.43 1.55
N PHE A 55 -20.59 6.75 2.64
CA PHE A 55 -19.24 6.19 2.83
C PHE A 55 -18.91 5.13 1.76
N PHE A 56 -19.89 4.33 1.36
CA PHE A 56 -19.75 3.36 0.27
C PHE A 56 -20.49 3.84 -0.98
N ALA A 57 -19.84 3.76 -2.13
CA ALA A 57 -20.50 3.91 -3.42
C ALA A 57 -21.55 2.81 -3.60
N LYS A 58 -22.67 3.11 -4.27
CA LYS A 58 -23.82 2.17 -4.39
C LYS A 58 -23.44 0.80 -4.99
N ASN A 59 -22.45 0.78 -5.90
CA ASN A 59 -21.95 -0.42 -6.59
C ASN A 59 -20.45 -0.63 -6.34
N TYR A 60 -20.00 -0.49 -5.10
CA TYR A 60 -18.58 -0.73 -4.78
C TYR A 60 -18.23 -2.23 -4.89
N ASP A 61 -16.97 -2.51 -5.22
CA ASP A 61 -16.46 -3.88 -5.37
C ASP A 61 -16.22 -4.52 -4.00
N LYS A 62 -17.26 -5.19 -3.48
CA LYS A 62 -17.25 -5.84 -2.17
C LYS A 62 -16.16 -6.89 -2.04
N VAL A 63 -15.89 -7.63 -3.12
CA VAL A 63 -14.92 -8.72 -3.13
C VAL A 63 -13.52 -8.15 -2.93
N LYS A 64 -13.17 -7.10 -3.67
CA LYS A 64 -11.86 -6.45 -3.51
C LYS A 64 -11.73 -5.80 -2.13
N PHE A 65 -12.79 -5.15 -1.64
CA PHE A 65 -12.76 -4.49 -0.33
C PHE A 65 -12.57 -5.48 0.82
N TYR A 66 -13.49 -6.43 0.99
CA TYR A 66 -13.43 -7.40 2.08
C TYR A 66 -12.30 -8.42 1.89
N GLY A 67 -11.98 -8.78 0.64
CA GLY A 67 -10.84 -9.64 0.33
C GLY A 67 -9.51 -8.98 0.73
N THR A 68 -9.32 -7.69 0.45
CA THR A 68 -8.11 -6.96 0.86
C THR A 68 -8.01 -6.89 2.39
N LEU A 69 -9.13 -6.59 3.07
CA LEU A 69 -9.16 -6.54 4.52
C LEU A 69 -8.83 -7.89 5.15
N GLY A 70 -9.43 -8.98 4.63
CA GLY A 70 -9.14 -10.33 5.09
C GLY A 70 -7.69 -10.74 4.83
N LEU A 71 -7.14 -10.44 3.66
CA LEU A 71 -5.75 -10.70 3.32
C LEU A 71 -4.78 -9.94 4.23
N LEU A 72 -5.08 -8.68 4.59
CA LEU A 72 -4.26 -7.88 5.49
C LEU A 72 -4.19 -8.51 6.89
N LEU A 73 -5.34 -8.92 7.44
CA LEU A 73 -5.38 -9.61 8.73
C LEU A 73 -4.64 -10.94 8.68
N ALA A 74 -4.82 -11.71 7.61
CA ALA A 74 -4.11 -12.96 7.39
C ALA A 74 -2.60 -12.73 7.30
N TYR A 75 -2.15 -11.69 6.60
CA TYR A 75 -0.72 -11.36 6.46
C TYR A 75 -0.07 -11.17 7.83
N VAL A 76 -0.67 -10.36 8.71
CA VAL A 76 -0.13 -10.12 10.06
C VAL A 76 -0.01 -11.43 10.85
N PHE A 77 -1.01 -12.31 10.75
CA PHE A 77 -1.01 -13.58 11.45
C PHE A 77 0.05 -14.56 10.91
N PHE A 78 0.20 -14.68 9.59
CA PHE A 78 1.17 -15.60 8.98
C PHE A 78 2.61 -15.10 9.03
N LEU A 79 2.81 -13.79 9.20
CA LEU A 79 4.13 -13.17 9.28
C LEU A 79 4.98 -13.78 10.40
N GLU A 80 4.39 -13.97 11.58
CA GLU A 80 5.08 -14.55 12.75
C GLU A 80 5.35 -16.05 12.59
N ILE A 81 4.52 -16.75 11.81
CA ILE A 81 4.61 -18.22 11.66
C ILE A 81 5.62 -18.62 10.59
N THR A 82 5.60 -17.96 9.43
CA THR A 82 6.37 -18.39 8.25
C THR A 82 7.49 -17.44 7.86
N GLY A 83 7.58 -16.29 8.51
CA GLY A 83 8.56 -15.25 8.22
C GLY A 83 8.16 -14.33 7.07
N PHE A 84 8.88 -13.22 6.93
CA PHE A 84 8.57 -12.14 6.01
C PHE A 84 8.50 -12.58 4.55
N LEU A 85 9.51 -13.30 4.06
CA LEU A 85 9.67 -13.53 2.62
C LEU A 85 8.57 -14.45 2.07
N ALA A 86 8.29 -15.57 2.73
CA ALA A 86 7.25 -16.50 2.32
C ALA A 86 5.85 -15.87 2.40
N THR A 87 5.54 -15.22 3.53
CA THR A 87 4.26 -14.55 3.74
C THR A 87 4.03 -13.46 2.70
N THR A 88 5.05 -12.64 2.42
CA THR A 88 4.95 -11.52 1.48
C THR A 88 4.75 -12.00 0.04
N ILE A 89 5.45 -13.05 -0.40
CA ILE A 89 5.23 -13.60 -1.75
C ILE A 89 3.79 -14.08 -1.91
N ILE A 90 3.28 -14.86 -0.95
CA ILE A 90 1.92 -15.40 -0.99
C ILE A 90 0.90 -14.25 -0.97
N PHE A 91 1.07 -13.30 -0.05
CA PHE A 91 0.19 -12.13 0.07
C PHE A 91 0.20 -11.27 -1.20
N MET A 92 1.38 -10.94 -1.73
CA MET A 92 1.53 -10.17 -2.97
C MET A 92 0.91 -10.88 -4.17
N PHE A 93 1.02 -12.20 -4.25
CA PHE A 93 0.39 -12.98 -5.30
C PHE A 93 -1.14 -12.91 -5.20
N LEU A 94 -1.69 -13.22 -4.03
CA LEU A 94 -3.14 -13.25 -3.79
C LEU A 94 -3.77 -11.87 -3.96
N ILE A 95 -3.13 -10.81 -3.45
CA ILE A 95 -3.65 -9.44 -3.56
C ILE A 95 -3.63 -8.99 -5.02
N THR A 96 -2.58 -9.31 -5.78
CA THR A 96 -2.49 -8.96 -7.21
C THR A 96 -3.63 -9.62 -7.99
N ILE A 97 -3.88 -10.92 -7.75
CA ILE A 97 -4.99 -11.64 -8.38
C ILE A 97 -6.34 -11.04 -7.99
N LEU A 98 -6.53 -10.74 -6.70
CA LEU A 98 -7.76 -10.13 -6.19
C LEU A 98 -8.07 -8.80 -6.90
N PHE A 99 -7.06 -7.96 -7.10
CA PHE A 99 -7.24 -6.67 -7.78
C PHE A 99 -7.41 -6.81 -9.30
N MET A 100 -6.68 -7.74 -9.93
CA MET A 100 -6.75 -7.96 -11.37
C MET A 100 -8.09 -8.58 -11.79
N GLY A 101 -8.65 -9.48 -10.98
CA GLY A 101 -9.94 -10.12 -11.22
C GLY A 101 -10.00 -11.01 -12.49
N ASP A 102 -8.85 -11.24 -13.14
CA ASP A 102 -8.70 -12.11 -14.32
C ASP A 102 -7.82 -13.31 -13.94
N TYR A 103 -8.39 -14.52 -14.08
CA TYR A 103 -7.73 -15.79 -13.73
C TYR A 103 -7.09 -16.49 -14.93
N LYS A 104 -6.90 -15.80 -16.06
CA LYS A 104 -6.19 -16.34 -17.22
C LYS A 104 -4.74 -16.69 -16.86
N ARG A 105 -4.21 -17.74 -17.51
CA ARG A 105 -2.82 -18.19 -17.33
C ARG A 105 -1.79 -17.06 -17.41
N LYS A 106 -1.93 -16.14 -18.38
CA LYS A 106 -1.01 -15.00 -18.53
C LYS A 106 -1.04 -14.09 -17.30
N ALA A 107 -2.22 -13.76 -16.78
CA ALA A 107 -2.40 -12.93 -15.60
C ALA A 107 -1.81 -13.59 -14.34
N LEU A 108 -2.01 -14.90 -14.18
CA LEU A 108 -1.44 -15.66 -13.07
C LEU A 108 0.10 -15.66 -13.11
N ILE A 109 0.70 -15.86 -14.28
CA ILE A 109 2.17 -15.86 -14.42
C ILE A 109 2.72 -14.46 -14.12
N VAL A 110 2.11 -13.40 -14.65
CA VAL A 110 2.53 -12.02 -14.37
C VAL A 110 2.42 -11.71 -12.87
N SER A 111 1.33 -12.13 -12.23
CA SER A 111 1.12 -11.95 -10.79
C SER A 111 2.18 -12.69 -9.97
N LEU A 112 2.53 -13.92 -10.38
CA LEU A 112 3.56 -14.71 -9.71
C LEU A 112 4.93 -14.06 -9.84
N VAL A 113 5.34 -13.69 -11.05
CA VAL A 113 6.62 -13.01 -11.30
C VAL A 113 6.68 -11.71 -10.52
N ASN A 114 5.64 -10.88 -10.58
CA ASN A 114 5.57 -9.63 -9.84
C ASN A 114 5.71 -9.85 -8.32
N SER A 115 4.96 -10.80 -7.77
CA SER A 115 5.02 -11.09 -6.33
C SER A 115 6.40 -11.51 -5.85
N VAL A 116 7.09 -12.37 -6.61
CA VAL A 116 8.44 -12.84 -6.27
C VAL A 116 9.44 -11.70 -6.42
N THR A 117 9.45 -11.02 -7.56
CA THR A 117 10.40 -9.94 -7.84
C THR A 117 10.27 -8.81 -6.81
N THR A 118 9.06 -8.33 -6.55
CA THR A 118 8.84 -7.25 -5.56
C THR A 118 9.26 -7.69 -4.17
N SER A 119 8.89 -8.90 -3.73
CA SER A 119 9.24 -9.38 -2.39
C SER A 119 10.75 -9.53 -2.21
N LEU A 120 11.47 -10.03 -3.22
CA LEU A 120 12.93 -10.16 -3.18
C LEU A 120 13.63 -8.80 -3.16
N ILE A 121 13.15 -7.83 -3.95
CA ILE A 121 13.70 -6.47 -3.95
C ILE A 121 13.54 -5.83 -2.58
N VAL A 122 12.34 -5.91 -2.00
CA VAL A 122 12.07 -5.35 -0.67
C VAL A 122 12.95 -6.02 0.36
N TRP A 123 13.00 -7.36 0.39
CA TRP A 123 13.87 -8.09 1.30
C TRP A 123 15.33 -7.67 1.16
N TYR A 124 15.85 -7.54 -0.06
CA TYR A 124 17.23 -7.12 -0.31
C TYR A 124 17.50 -5.68 0.16
N VAL A 125 16.59 -4.75 -0.13
CA VAL A 125 16.73 -3.35 0.27
C VAL A 125 16.72 -3.22 1.79
N PHE A 126 15.76 -3.83 2.47
CA PHE A 126 15.64 -3.72 3.91
C PHE A 126 16.70 -4.52 4.67
N GLY A 127 16.98 -5.75 4.23
CA GLY A 127 17.95 -6.63 4.88
C GLY A 127 19.40 -6.23 4.62
N THR A 128 19.75 -5.82 3.39
CA THR A 128 21.15 -5.55 3.02
C THR A 128 21.50 -4.07 3.03
N ILE A 129 20.62 -3.22 2.47
CA ILE A 129 20.95 -1.79 2.30
C ILE A 129 20.66 -1.02 3.59
N PHE A 130 19.55 -1.34 4.26
CA PHE A 130 19.16 -0.67 5.51
C PHE A 130 19.59 -1.42 6.77
N ASP A 131 20.06 -2.66 6.65
CA ASP A 131 20.48 -3.52 7.78
C ASP A 131 19.38 -3.63 8.87
N ILE A 132 18.11 -3.61 8.42
CA ILE A 132 16.94 -3.74 9.29
C ILE A 132 16.51 -5.21 9.28
N THR A 133 16.41 -5.80 10.46
CA THR A 133 15.91 -7.16 10.61
C THR A 133 14.41 -7.22 10.26
N LEU A 134 14.09 -8.03 9.26
CA LEU A 134 12.71 -8.38 8.93
C LEU A 134 12.31 -9.63 9.74
N PRO A 135 11.04 -9.75 10.18
CA PRO A 135 10.55 -10.92 10.91
C PRO A 135 10.70 -12.25 10.16
#